data_AF-A0A2S5X515-F1
#
_entry.id   AF-A0A2S5X515-F1
#
_cell.length_a   1.000
_cell.length_b   1.000
_cell.length_c   1.000
_cell.angle_alpha   90.00
_cell.angle_beta   90.00
_cell.angle_gamma   90.00
#
_symmetry.space_group_name_H-M   'P 1'
#
loop_
_entity.id
_entity.type
_entity.pdbx_description
1 polymer ?
#
loop_
_entity_poly.entity_id
_entity_poly.type
_entity_poly.pdbx_seq_one_letter_code
_entity_poly.pdbx_strand_id
1 'polypeptide(L)'
;MGLVVYGVIAAMALVAVISVAVTPGAGRHLLSVLPLPILALGVGWITLVSPSVVFTDDALEVNNPLKKTVVPYGHIELVETTRGFTVTTPEGKVSAWAAPPPDRLSAERMDPRDPLLWKDPRRLTDESQSIRTSAAPGTYSGDAAVNLTHRRAQQQREAGAPLGPVVRTQNVANTVVLIATLLVVGALFAI
;
A
#
# COMPACT_ATOMS: atom_id res chain seq x y z
N MET A 1 7.05 5.36 -4.73
CA MET A 1 7.03 6.56 -3.87
C MET A 1 7.41 6.27 -2.42
N GLY A 2 6.84 5.24 -1.78
CA GLY A 2 7.12 4.92 -0.36
C GLY A 2 8.61 4.76 0.00
N LEU A 3 9.41 4.13 -0.87
CA LEU A 3 10.85 3.96 -0.65
C LEU A 3 11.65 5.28 -0.67
N VAL A 4 11.24 6.25 -1.51
CA VAL A 4 11.89 7.57 -1.59
C VAL A 4 11.58 8.36 -0.32
N VAL A 5 10.32 8.40 0.09
CA VAL A 5 9.89 9.07 1.33
C VAL A 5 10.56 8.45 2.54
N TYR A 6 10.61 7.12 2.59
CA TYR A 6 11.32 6.38 3.64
C TYR A 6 12.82 6.73 3.66
N GLY A 7 13.47 6.79 2.50
CA GLY A 7 14.87 7.20 2.38
C GLY A 7 15.13 8.62 2.89
N VAL A 8 14.22 9.56 2.61
CA VAL A 8 14.30 10.94 3.13
C VAL A 8 14.16 10.96 4.66
N ILE A 9 13.19 10.22 5.21
CA ILE A 9 13.01 10.09 6.67
C ILE A 9 14.27 9.49 7.31
N ALA A 10 14.83 8.45 6.71
CA ALA A 10 16.05 7.81 7.19
C ALA A 10 17.27 8.75 7.17
N ALA A 11 17.40 9.55 6.10
CA ALA A 11 18.46 10.56 6.00
C ALA A 11 18.30 11.65 7.08
N MET A 12 17.09 12.17 7.28
CA MET A 12 16.81 13.15 8.34
C MET A 12 17.10 12.59 9.74
N ALA A 13 16.69 11.34 9.99
CA ALA A 13 16.98 10.64 11.24
C ALA A 13 18.49 10.51 11.49
N LEU A 14 19.26 10.14 10.45
CA LEU A 14 20.71 10.03 10.54
C LEU A 14 21.37 11.38 10.85
N VAL A 15 20.97 12.46 10.16
CA VAL A 15 21.48 13.81 10.41
C VAL A 15 21.18 14.26 11.84
N ALA A 16 19.99 14.01 12.35
CA ALA A 16 19.62 14.33 13.73
C ALA A 16 20.50 13.60 14.75
N VAL A 17 20.75 12.30 14.54
CA VAL A 17 21.63 11.50 15.41
C VAL A 17 23.07 11.99 15.36
N ILE A 18 23.62 12.29 14.17
CA ILE A 18 24.99 12.80 14.01
C ILE A 18 25.14 14.16 14.70
N SER A 19 24.17 15.06 14.55
CA SER A 19 24.17 16.39 15.16
C SER A 19 24.28 16.32 16.69
N VAL A 20 23.56 15.39 17.32
CA VAL A 20 23.65 15.18 18.77
C VAL A 20 25.00 14.53 19.14
N ALA A 21 25.47 13.56 18.36
CA ALA A 21 26.70 12.82 18.64
C ALA A 21 27.98 13.69 18.64
N VAL A 22 28.01 14.76 17.84
CA VAL A 22 29.16 15.69 17.80
C VAL A 22 29.17 16.72 18.95
N THR A 23 28.11 16.76 19.76
CA THR A 23 28.01 17.70 20.89
C THR A 23 28.82 17.18 22.09
N PRO A 24 29.69 18.00 22.72
CA PRO A 24 30.43 17.59 23.91
C PRO A 24 29.49 17.20 25.06
N GLY A 25 29.74 16.04 25.72
CA GLY A 25 28.88 15.54 26.81
C GLY A 25 27.61 14.82 26.35
N ALA A 26 27.48 14.51 25.05
CA ALA A 26 26.26 13.98 24.45
C ALA A 26 25.85 12.54 24.85
N GLY A 27 26.62 11.79 25.64
CA GLY A 27 26.31 10.40 25.94
C GLY A 27 24.88 10.19 26.45
N ARG A 28 24.46 10.95 27.47
CA ARG A 28 23.10 10.90 28.02
C ARG A 28 22.06 11.47 27.05
N HIS A 29 22.40 12.56 26.36
CA HIS A 29 21.50 13.23 25.39
C HIS A 29 21.21 12.37 24.16
N LEU A 30 22.17 11.55 23.72
CA LEU A 30 22.03 10.67 22.57
C LEU A 30 21.04 9.54 22.85
N LEU A 31 21.11 8.93 24.05
CA LEU A 31 20.13 7.93 24.50
C LEU A 31 18.71 8.48 24.57
N SER A 32 18.53 9.75 24.97
CA SER A 32 17.20 10.38 25.00
C SER A 32 16.63 10.69 23.61
N VAL A 33 17.48 10.88 22.59
CA VAL A 33 17.04 11.24 21.24
C VAL A 33 16.86 10.02 20.33
N LEU A 34 17.61 8.94 20.57
CA LEU A 34 17.57 7.68 19.79
C LEU A 34 16.19 7.01 19.62
N PRO A 35 15.25 7.07 20.58
CA PRO A 35 13.96 6.40 20.44
C PRO A 35 13.14 6.90 19.25
N LEU A 36 13.19 8.21 18.95
CA LEU A 36 12.43 8.82 17.86
C LEU A 36 12.84 8.33 16.46
N PRO A 37 14.12 8.36 16.06
CA PRO A 37 14.55 7.84 14.76
C PRO A 37 14.34 6.33 14.64
N ILE A 38 14.54 5.55 15.72
CA ILE A 38 14.27 4.10 15.72
C ILE A 38 12.79 3.83 15.45
N LEU A 39 11.89 4.55 16.12
CA LEU A 39 10.45 4.45 15.91
C LEU A 39 10.07 4.86 14.49
N ALA A 40 10.60 5.98 13.99
CA ALA A 40 10.33 6.47 12.65
C ALA A 40 10.78 5.47 11.57
N LEU A 41 11.95 4.83 11.75
CA LEU A 41 12.47 3.84 10.82
C LEU A 41 11.66 2.53 10.85
N GLY A 42 11.31 2.03 12.03
CA GLY A 42 10.53 0.79 12.16
C GLY A 42 9.10 0.95 11.66
N VAL A 43 8.39 1.98 12.11
CA VAL A 43 7.01 2.27 11.68
C VAL A 43 6.99 2.68 10.22
N GLY A 44 7.94 3.51 9.79
CA GLY A 44 8.08 3.95 8.40
C GLY A 44 8.25 2.78 7.44
N TRP A 45 9.09 1.80 7.77
CA TRP A 45 9.27 0.60 6.94
C TRP A 45 7.96 -0.19 6.78
N ILE A 46 7.30 -0.46 7.91
CA ILE A 46 6.07 -1.26 7.97
C ILE A 46 4.93 -0.59 7.19
N THR A 47 4.86 0.73 7.20
CA THR A 47 3.75 1.49 6.61
C THR A 47 4.01 1.97 5.19
N LEU A 48 5.26 2.25 4.82
CA LEU A 48 5.60 2.84 3.52
C LEU A 48 6.22 1.86 2.54
N VAL A 49 6.91 0.83 3.02
CA VAL A 49 7.68 -0.10 2.16
C VAL A 49 7.05 -1.49 2.12
N SER A 50 6.62 -2.01 3.27
CA SER A 50 6.07 -3.37 3.34
C SER A 50 4.74 -3.60 2.60
N PRO A 51 3.79 -2.64 2.52
CA PRO A 51 2.52 -2.94 1.87
C PRO A 51 2.72 -3.28 0.40
N SER A 52 2.02 -4.31 -0.10
CA SER A 52 2.07 -4.70 -1.51
C SER A 52 0.76 -5.28 -2.01
N VAL A 53 0.48 -5.10 -3.31
CA VAL A 53 -0.59 -5.82 -4.02
C VAL A 53 0.07 -6.70 -5.08
N VAL A 54 -0.21 -7.99 -5.04
CA VAL A 54 0.33 -8.96 -6.00
C VAL A 54 -0.83 -9.64 -6.70
N PHE A 55 -0.79 -9.63 -8.03
CA PHE A 55 -1.75 -10.34 -8.87
C PHE A 55 -1.11 -11.67 -9.25
N THR A 56 -1.63 -12.78 -8.73
CA THR A 56 -1.23 -14.12 -9.15
C THR A 56 -2.17 -14.61 -10.24
N ASP A 57 -1.97 -15.82 -10.76
CA ASP A 57 -2.84 -16.34 -11.83
C ASP A 57 -4.26 -16.64 -11.31
N ASP A 58 -4.40 -17.03 -10.04
CA ASP A 58 -5.68 -17.45 -9.47
C ASP A 58 -6.30 -16.49 -8.44
N ALA A 59 -5.49 -15.57 -7.89
CA ALA A 59 -5.92 -14.73 -6.79
C ALA A 59 -5.28 -13.34 -6.78
N LEU A 60 -5.91 -12.47 -6.02
CA LEU A 60 -5.38 -11.18 -5.60
C LEU A 60 -4.81 -11.31 -4.19
N GLU A 61 -3.51 -11.10 -4.04
CA GLU A 61 -2.87 -11.01 -2.72
C GLU A 61 -2.74 -9.54 -2.31
N VAL A 62 -3.42 -9.18 -1.23
CA VAL A 62 -3.31 -7.87 -0.57
C VAL A 62 -2.48 -8.05 0.70
N ASN A 63 -1.25 -7.57 0.68
CA ASN A 63 -0.35 -7.57 1.83
C ASN A 63 -0.39 -6.20 2.50
N ASN A 64 -1.15 -6.08 3.58
CA ASN A 64 -1.13 -4.91 4.44
C ASN A 64 -0.14 -5.10 5.59
N PRO A 65 0.25 -4.01 6.29
CA PRO A 65 1.23 -4.05 7.36
C PRO A 65 1.02 -5.16 8.40
N LEU A 66 -0.22 -5.39 8.83
CA LEU A 66 -0.54 -6.33 9.91
C LEU A 66 -1.30 -7.57 9.41
N LYS A 67 -1.81 -7.55 8.19
CA LYS A 67 -2.71 -8.58 7.66
C LYS A 67 -2.42 -8.83 6.19
N LYS A 68 -2.27 -10.09 5.81
CA LYS A 68 -2.22 -10.53 4.43
C LYS A 68 -3.53 -11.24 4.08
N THR A 69 -4.16 -10.82 3.01
CA THR A 69 -5.41 -11.41 2.53
C THR A 69 -5.23 -11.89 1.11
N VAL A 70 -5.53 -13.16 0.86
CA VAL A 70 -5.56 -13.77 -0.48
C VAL A 70 -7.02 -13.91 -0.88
N VAL A 71 -7.41 -13.23 -1.96
CA VAL A 71 -8.78 -13.20 -2.48
C VAL A 71 -8.80 -13.82 -3.86
N PRO A 72 -9.37 -15.03 -4.03
CA PRO A 72 -9.58 -15.61 -5.35
C PRO A 72 -10.48 -14.71 -6.20
N TYR A 73 -10.18 -14.57 -7.50
CA TYR A 73 -10.90 -13.60 -8.35
C TYR A 73 -12.40 -13.86 -8.42
N GLY A 74 -12.84 -15.12 -8.28
CA GLY A 74 -14.26 -15.50 -8.23
C GLY A 74 -15.02 -14.97 -7.00
N HIS A 75 -14.32 -14.63 -5.91
CA HIS A 75 -14.92 -14.06 -4.70
C HIS A 75 -14.98 -12.52 -4.71
N ILE A 76 -14.54 -11.87 -5.79
CA ILE A 76 -14.54 -10.42 -5.88
C ILE A 76 -15.90 -9.98 -6.41
N GLU A 77 -16.66 -9.28 -5.58
CA GLU A 77 -17.99 -8.76 -5.95
C GLU A 77 -17.89 -7.35 -6.54
N LEU A 78 -17.14 -6.48 -5.88
CA LEU A 78 -17.01 -5.07 -6.25
C LEU A 78 -15.58 -4.57 -6.04
N VAL A 79 -15.13 -3.69 -6.93
CA VAL A 79 -13.86 -2.98 -6.84
C VAL A 79 -14.12 -1.48 -6.79
N GLU A 80 -13.73 -0.86 -5.68
CA GLU A 80 -13.80 0.58 -5.46
C GLU A 80 -12.39 1.16 -5.45
N THR A 81 -12.19 2.30 -6.12
CA THR A 81 -10.89 3.00 -6.19
C THR A 81 -10.98 4.46 -5.75
N THR A 82 -12.19 4.99 -5.51
CA THR A 82 -12.45 6.38 -5.11
C THR A 82 -11.77 6.75 -3.78
N ARG A 83 -11.70 5.79 -2.84
CA ARG A 83 -11.04 5.95 -1.54
C ARG A 83 -9.75 5.12 -1.42
N GLY A 84 -9.19 4.70 -2.54
CA GLY A 84 -8.12 3.71 -2.61
C GLY A 84 -8.64 2.35 -3.04
N PHE A 85 -7.73 1.47 -3.45
CA PHE A 85 -8.08 0.17 -4.01
C PHE A 85 -8.68 -0.73 -2.93
N THR A 86 -9.99 -0.93 -3.01
CA THR A 86 -10.78 -1.71 -2.06
C THR A 86 -11.58 -2.75 -2.81
N VAL A 87 -11.48 -3.99 -2.33
CA VAL A 87 -12.14 -5.16 -2.91
C VAL A 87 -13.19 -5.65 -1.92
N THR A 88 -14.42 -5.76 -2.38
CA THR A 88 -15.53 -6.36 -1.60
C THR A 88 -15.59 -7.85 -1.91
N THR A 89 -15.64 -8.65 -0.85
CA THR A 89 -15.80 -10.10 -0.88
C THR A 89 -16.99 -10.50 0.00
N PRO A 90 -17.53 -11.72 -0.13
CA PRO A 90 -18.60 -12.21 0.74
C PRO A 90 -18.27 -12.13 2.24
N GLU A 91 -16.98 -12.22 2.59
CA GLU A 91 -16.48 -12.14 3.97
C GLU A 91 -16.19 -10.69 4.43
N GLY A 92 -16.51 -9.70 3.61
CA GLY A 92 -16.33 -8.28 3.88
C GLY A 92 -15.33 -7.58 2.97
N LYS A 93 -14.95 -6.35 3.36
CA LYS A 93 -14.12 -5.45 2.54
C LYS A 93 -12.64 -5.59 2.86
N VAL A 94 -11.81 -5.56 1.82
CA VAL A 94 -10.34 -5.62 1.88
C VAL A 94 -9.79 -4.38 1.20
N SER A 95 -9.23 -3.45 1.98
CA SER A 95 -8.58 -2.24 1.45
C SER A 95 -7.07 -2.47 1.35
N ALA A 96 -6.46 -2.13 0.22
CA ALA A 96 -5.04 -2.29 -0.03
C ALA A 96 -4.26 -1.01 0.26
N TRP A 97 -3.40 -1.05 1.28
CA TRP A 97 -2.59 0.11 1.69
C TRP A 97 -1.55 0.51 0.65
N ALA A 98 -1.10 -0.46 -0.15
CA ALA A 98 -0.14 -0.23 -1.24
C ALA A 98 -0.74 0.52 -2.45
N ALA A 99 -2.06 0.58 -2.56
CA ALA A 99 -2.76 1.25 -3.66
C ALA A 99 -3.68 2.34 -3.11
N PRO A 100 -3.10 3.46 -2.63
CA PRO A 100 -3.86 4.59 -2.10
C PRO A 100 -4.73 5.23 -3.19
N PRO A 101 -5.73 6.04 -2.80
CA PRO A 101 -6.54 6.78 -3.74
C PRO A 101 -5.68 7.63 -4.69
N PRO A 102 -6.18 7.93 -5.90
CA PRO A 102 -5.50 8.85 -6.79
C PRO A 102 -5.39 10.22 -6.11
N ASP A 103 -4.18 10.80 -6.13
CA ASP A 103 -3.98 12.15 -5.60
C ASP A 103 -4.91 13.15 -6.30
N ARG A 104 -5.46 14.12 -5.55
CA ARG A 104 -6.37 15.15 -6.11
C ARG A 104 -5.76 15.85 -7.32
N LEU A 105 -4.46 16.14 -7.28
CA LEU A 105 -3.71 16.74 -8.38
C LEU A 105 -3.60 15.85 -9.62
N SER A 106 -3.64 14.52 -9.45
CA SER A 106 -3.63 13.56 -10.57
C SER A 106 -5.03 13.44 -11.17
N ALA A 107 -6.07 13.47 -10.34
CA ALA A 107 -7.46 13.51 -10.80
C ALA A 107 -7.81 14.84 -11.50
N GLU A 108 -7.29 15.97 -11.03
CA GLU A 108 -7.52 17.31 -11.60
C GLU A 108 -6.75 17.53 -12.90
N ARG A 109 -5.61 16.86 -13.09
CA ARG A 109 -4.86 16.85 -14.36
C ARG A 109 -5.52 16.00 -15.45
N MET A 110 -6.50 15.17 -15.12
CA MET A 110 -7.26 14.42 -16.10
C MET A 110 -8.39 15.28 -16.64
N ASP A 111 -8.19 15.87 -17.81
CA ASP A 111 -9.29 16.45 -18.58
C ASP A 111 -10.10 15.31 -19.23
N PRO A 112 -11.38 15.11 -18.87
CA PRO A 112 -12.23 14.08 -19.49
C PRO A 112 -12.38 14.25 -21.01
N ARG A 113 -12.03 15.43 -21.55
CA ARG A 113 -12.09 15.75 -22.98
C ARG A 113 -10.76 15.52 -23.71
N ASP A 114 -9.69 15.14 -23.01
CA ASP A 114 -8.39 14.88 -23.63
C ASP A 114 -8.46 13.65 -24.57
N PRO A 115 -8.21 13.81 -25.88
CA PRO A 115 -8.22 12.70 -26.84
C PRO A 115 -7.21 11.60 -26.52
N LEU A 116 -6.12 11.90 -25.81
CA LEU A 116 -5.10 10.91 -25.42
C LEU A 116 -5.63 9.96 -24.35
N LEU A 117 -6.42 10.46 -23.39
CA LEU A 117 -7.12 9.63 -22.41
C LEU A 117 -8.11 8.68 -23.09
N TRP A 118 -8.78 9.11 -24.16
CA TRP A 118 -9.65 8.26 -24.98
C TRP A 118 -8.90 7.27 -25.89
N LYS A 119 -7.56 7.35 -25.96
CA LYS A 119 -6.74 6.36 -26.69
C LYS A 119 -5.98 5.44 -25.76
N ASP A 120 -5.95 5.69 -24.45
CA ASP A 120 -5.23 4.83 -23.51
C ASP A 120 -5.96 3.47 -23.35
N PRO A 121 -5.29 2.34 -23.65
CA PRO A 121 -5.87 1.01 -23.49
C PRO A 121 -6.16 0.65 -22.03
N ARG A 122 -5.58 1.36 -21.06
CA ARG A 122 -5.79 1.15 -19.61
C ARG A 122 -6.97 1.94 -19.07
N ARG A 123 -7.76 2.63 -19.90
CA ARG A 123 -8.95 3.33 -19.43
C ARG A 123 -9.98 2.33 -18.90
N LEU A 124 -10.56 2.66 -17.75
CA LEU A 124 -11.79 2.03 -17.29
C LEU A 124 -12.94 2.99 -17.48
N THR A 125 -14.07 2.46 -17.89
CA THR A 125 -15.27 3.21 -18.21
C THR A 125 -16.38 2.75 -17.28
N ASP A 126 -17.20 3.69 -16.81
CA ASP A 126 -18.38 3.41 -16.02
C ASP A 126 -19.56 2.95 -16.91
N GLU A 127 -20.66 2.50 -16.30
CA GLU A 127 -21.88 2.06 -16.99
C GLU A 127 -22.44 3.12 -17.96
N SER A 128 -22.22 4.39 -17.63
CA SER A 128 -22.60 5.56 -18.45
C SER A 128 -21.68 5.82 -19.65
N GLN A 129 -20.74 4.93 -19.95
CA GLN A 129 -19.66 5.12 -20.92
C GLN A 129 -18.75 6.34 -20.65
N SER A 130 -18.80 6.88 -19.44
CA SER A 130 -17.89 7.94 -18.99
C SER A 130 -16.59 7.35 -18.45
N ILE A 131 -15.47 8.07 -18.60
CA ILE A 131 -14.19 7.65 -18.01
C ILE A 131 -14.37 7.54 -16.50
N ARG A 132 -14.03 6.38 -15.94
CA ARG A 132 -14.13 6.12 -14.50
C ARG A 132 -12.99 6.85 -13.80
N THR A 133 -13.20 8.13 -13.44
CA THR A 133 -12.21 9.03 -12.83
C THR A 133 -11.56 8.43 -11.57
N SER A 134 -12.32 7.65 -10.81
CA SER A 134 -11.79 6.96 -9.63
C SER A 134 -10.74 5.90 -9.95
N ALA A 135 -10.73 5.36 -11.17
CA ALA A 135 -9.74 4.40 -11.69
C ALA A 135 -8.89 5.02 -12.80
N ALA A 136 -8.51 6.27 -12.59
CA ALA A 136 -7.58 7.06 -13.36
C ALA A 136 -6.33 6.26 -13.84
N PRO A 137 -6.08 6.12 -15.15
CA PRO A 137 -4.88 5.46 -15.69
C PRO A 137 -3.57 6.11 -15.17
N GLY A 138 -2.58 5.31 -14.78
CA GLY A 138 -1.31 5.81 -14.25
C GLY A 138 -1.33 6.18 -12.75
N THR A 139 -2.44 5.91 -12.06
CA THR A 139 -2.52 5.97 -10.59
C THR A 139 -2.43 4.57 -10.01
N TYR A 140 -1.85 4.41 -8.81
CA TYR A 140 -1.66 3.08 -8.21
C TYR A 140 -2.95 2.28 -8.07
N SER A 141 -4.06 2.91 -7.68
CA SER A 141 -5.38 2.26 -7.59
C SER A 141 -6.04 2.01 -8.94
N GLY A 142 -5.87 2.91 -9.92
CA GLY A 142 -6.35 2.75 -11.28
C GLY A 142 -5.66 1.61 -12.03
N ASP A 143 -4.33 1.59 -12.00
CA ASP A 143 -3.53 0.51 -12.62
C ASP A 143 -3.79 -0.85 -11.97
N ALA A 144 -4.02 -0.88 -10.65
CA ALA A 144 -4.44 -2.09 -9.94
C ALA A 144 -5.83 -2.57 -10.41
N ALA A 145 -6.79 -1.66 -10.59
CA ALA A 145 -8.12 -2.00 -11.09
C ALA A 145 -8.08 -2.52 -12.54
N VAL A 146 -7.28 -1.91 -13.41
CA VAL A 146 -7.09 -2.35 -14.80
C VAL A 146 -6.53 -3.77 -14.85
N ASN A 147 -5.44 -4.04 -14.13
CA ASN A 147 -4.84 -5.37 -14.06
C ASN A 147 -5.83 -6.41 -13.53
N LEU A 148 -6.61 -6.06 -12.49
CA LEU A 148 -7.64 -6.92 -11.95
C LEU A 148 -8.72 -7.27 -12.98
N THR A 149 -9.20 -6.29 -13.75
CA THR A 149 -10.22 -6.53 -14.79
C THR A 149 -9.71 -7.44 -15.90
N HIS A 150 -8.47 -7.27 -16.35
CA HIS A 150 -7.86 -8.14 -17.36
C HIS A 150 -7.70 -9.58 -16.87
N ARG A 151 -7.17 -9.77 -15.66
CA ARG A 151 -7.00 -11.11 -15.06
C ARG A 151 -8.33 -11.82 -14.84
N ARG A 152 -9.35 -11.09 -14.37
CA ARG A 152 -10.70 -11.65 -14.22
C ARG A 152 -11.31 -12.07 -15.54
N ALA A 153 -11.18 -11.24 -16.59
CA ALA A 153 -11.68 -11.59 -17.92
C ALA A 153 -10.95 -12.82 -18.50
N GLN A 154 -9.65 -12.96 -18.23
CA GLN A 154 -8.89 -14.15 -18.62
C GLN A 154 -9.39 -15.41 -17.88
N GLN A 155 -9.54 -15.35 -16.57
CA GLN A 155 -10.06 -16.48 -15.78
C GLN A 155 -11.49 -16.89 -16.17
N GLN A 156 -12.35 -15.92 -16.50
CA GLN A 156 -13.70 -16.22 -16.97
C GLN A 156 -13.70 -16.95 -18.32
N ARG A 157 -12.73 -16.66 -19.20
CA ARG A 157 -12.54 -17.36 -20.48
C ARG A 157 -12.00 -18.78 -20.30
N GLU A 158 -11.21 -19.00 -19.25
CA GLU A 158 -10.60 -20.29 -18.93
C GLU A 158 -11.58 -21.28 -18.27
N ALA A 159 -12.85 -20.89 -18.07
CA ALA A 159 -13.98 -21.72 -17.62
C ALA A 159 -13.75 -22.51 -16.32
N GLY A 160 -14.28 -21.99 -15.21
CA GLY A 160 -14.53 -22.79 -13.99
C GLY A 160 -13.39 -22.85 -12.97
N ALA A 161 -12.59 -21.78 -12.85
CA ALA A 161 -11.61 -21.68 -11.78
C ALA A 161 -12.27 -21.96 -10.41
N PRO A 162 -11.75 -22.90 -9.60
CA PRO A 162 -12.33 -23.22 -8.31
C PRO A 162 -12.41 -21.97 -7.44
N LEU A 163 -13.58 -21.77 -6.81
CA LEU A 163 -13.75 -20.79 -5.74
C LEU A 163 -12.93 -21.27 -4.54
N GLY A 164 -11.62 -21.00 -4.54
CA GLY A 164 -10.77 -21.19 -3.38
C GLY A 164 -11.29 -20.34 -2.20
N PRO A 165 -10.98 -20.69 -0.95
CA PRO A 165 -11.37 -19.89 0.19
C PRO A 165 -10.63 -18.54 0.19
N VAL A 166 -11.25 -17.50 0.75
CA VAL A 166 -10.54 -16.26 1.07
C VAL A 166 -9.67 -16.54 2.29
N VAL A 167 -8.35 -16.43 2.13
CA VAL A 167 -7.39 -16.75 3.20
C VAL A 167 -6.89 -15.47 3.83
N ARG A 168 -7.13 -15.30 5.14
CA ARG A 168 -6.63 -14.18 5.94
C ARG A 168 -5.55 -14.67 6.90
N THR A 169 -4.34 -14.17 6.73
CA THR A 169 -3.20 -14.46 7.60
C THR A 169 -2.70 -13.17 8.24
N GLN A 170 -2.15 -13.28 9.46
CA GLN A 170 -1.45 -12.15 10.08
C GLN A 170 -0.05 -12.03 9.49
N ASN A 171 0.42 -10.80 9.30
CA ASN A 171 1.79 -10.58 8.86
C ASN A 171 2.72 -10.64 10.08
N VAL A 172 3.06 -11.87 10.49
CA VAL A 172 3.85 -12.14 11.70
C VAL A 172 5.20 -11.43 11.65
N ALA A 173 5.85 -11.39 10.48
CA ALA A 173 7.12 -10.70 10.30
C ALA A 173 7.03 -9.23 10.68
N ASN A 174 6.03 -8.52 10.15
CA ASN A 174 5.84 -7.10 10.47
C ASN A 174 5.40 -6.88 11.92
N THR A 175 4.57 -7.77 12.47
CA THR A 175 4.18 -7.70 13.89
C THR A 175 5.40 -7.87 14.79
N VAL A 176 6.31 -8.79 14.48
CA VAL A 176 7.56 -9.00 15.22
C VAL A 176 8.45 -7.76 15.11
N VAL A 177 8.61 -7.18 13.92
CA VAL A 177 9.39 -5.94 13.73
C VAL A 177 8.78 -4.78 14.52
N LEU A 178 7.46 -4.64 14.53
CA LEU A 178 6.77 -3.60 15.30
C LEU A 178 7.02 -3.77 16.80
N ILE A 179 6.83 -4.99 17.32
CA ILE A 179 7.05 -5.30 18.74
C ILE A 179 8.52 -5.07 19.12
N ALA A 180 9.45 -5.56 18.31
CA ALA A 180 10.88 -5.36 18.53
C ALA A 180 11.25 -3.87 18.56
N THR A 181 10.72 -3.07 17.62
CA THR A 181 10.91 -1.62 17.59
C THR A 181 10.38 -0.96 18.86
N LEU A 182 9.17 -1.31 19.30
CA LEU A 182 8.57 -0.77 20.51
C LEU A 182 9.34 -1.17 21.78
N LEU A 183 9.86 -2.40 21.85
CA LEU A 183 10.68 -2.87 22.96
C LEU A 183 12.00 -2.11 23.05
N VAL A 184 12.68 -1.91 21.92
CA VAL A 184 13.93 -1.13 21.88
C VAL A 184 13.69 0.32 22.32
N VAL A 185 12.63 0.94 21.81
CA VAL A 185 12.21 2.30 22.18
C VAL A 185 11.89 2.38 23.67
N GLY A 186 11.11 1.43 24.20
CA GLY A 186 10.75 1.38 25.61
C GLY A 186 11.95 1.17 26.53
N ALA A 187 12.89 0.31 26.15
CA ALA A 187 14.13 0.09 26.89
C ALA A 187 15.00 1.35 26.94
N LEU A 188 15.09 2.10 25.84
CA LEU A 188 15.84 3.35 25.78
C LEU A 188 15.23 4.47 26.65
N PHE A 189 13.90 4.50 26.79
CA PHE A 189 13.23 5.45 27.71
C PHE A 189 13.37 5.08 29.19
N ALA A 190 13.70 3.83 29.51
CA ALA A 190 13.84 3.35 30.88
C ALA A 190 15.24 3.57 31.49
N ILE A 191 16.21 4.06 30.71
CA ILE A 191 17.64 4.26 31.09
C ILE A 191 17.91 5.73 31.46
#